data_AF-A0A2V9ATF9-F1
#
_entry.id   AF-A0A2V9ATF9-F1
#
_cell.length_a   1.000
_cell.length_b   1.000
_cell.length_c   1.000
_cell.angle_alpha   90.00
_cell.angle_beta   90.00
_cell.angle_gamma   90.00
#
_symmetry.space_group_name_H-M   'P 1'
#
loop_
_entity.id
_entity.type
_entity.pdbx_description
1 polymer ?
#
loop_
_entity_poly.entity_id
_entity_poly.type
_entity_poly.pdbx_seq_one_letter_code
_entity_poly.pdbx_strand_id
1 'polypeptide(L)'
;MIERINRQVRTSQQLVQEFGREPTSEEIATRMHVPVDAVRKIRKIAQQPISFETPIGEEQETHLSDLVEDKGLVSPSDAAINLNLKEQMAHVLRTLTPREERIIKMRFGLDDGSEHTLEEVGQVFSVTRERIRQIEAKALRKLRHPSRSGRFRIFFEGTV
;
A
#
# COMPACT_ATOMS: atom_id res chain seq x y z
N MET A 1 -26.76 6.96 13.95
CA MET A 1 -25.46 6.42 14.42
C MET A 1 -25.19 6.77 15.89
N ILE A 2 -25.27 8.05 16.25
CA ILE A 2 -25.19 8.54 17.65
C ILE A 2 -26.19 7.82 18.59
N GLU A 3 -27.43 7.61 18.13
CA GLU A 3 -28.43 6.86 18.89
C GLU A 3 -27.99 5.43 19.23
N ARG A 4 -27.27 4.75 18.32
CA ARG A 4 -26.75 3.39 18.57
C ARG A 4 -25.61 3.41 19.59
N ILE A 5 -24.75 4.43 19.56
CA ILE A 5 -23.70 4.65 20.58
C ILE A 5 -24.36 4.87 21.94
N ASN A 6 -25.31 5.79 22.04
CA ASN A 6 -26.03 6.08 23.28
C ASN A 6 -26.76 4.84 23.82
N ARG A 7 -27.39 4.06 22.94
CA ARG A 7 -28.04 2.79 23.32
C ARG A 7 -27.03 1.78 23.85
N GLN A 8 -25.86 1.64 23.22
CA GLN A 8 -24.79 0.76 23.70
C GLN A 8 -24.24 1.18 25.06
N VAL A 9 -24.02 2.48 25.28
CA VAL A 9 -23.56 3.02 26.57
C VAL A 9 -24.59 2.73 27.66
N ARG A 10 -25.88 2.97 27.41
CA ARG A 10 -26.97 2.66 28.36
C ARG A 10 -27.05 1.17 28.68
N THR A 11 -26.98 0.31 27.67
CA THR A 11 -27.00 -1.15 27.88
C THR A 11 -25.78 -1.61 28.66
N SER A 12 -24.60 -1.05 28.39
CA SER A 12 -23.39 -1.35 29.16
C SER A 12 -23.55 -0.97 30.64
N GLN A 13 -24.08 0.22 30.94
CA GLN A 13 -24.32 0.68 32.32
C GLN A 13 -25.32 -0.23 33.07
N GLN A 14 -26.39 -0.66 32.41
CA GLN A 14 -27.36 -1.60 32.99
C GLN A 14 -26.71 -2.95 33.33
N LEU A 15 -25.89 -3.49 32.43
CA LEU A 15 -25.19 -4.75 32.65
C LEU A 15 -24.11 -4.63 33.74
N VAL A 16 -23.45 -3.48 33.89
CA VAL A 16 -22.53 -3.22 35.01
C VAL A 16 -23.26 -3.30 36.34
N GLN A 17 -24.46 -2.72 36.43
CA GLN A 17 -25.26 -2.74 37.66
C GLN A 17 -25.76 -4.16 38.00
N GLU A 18 -26.07 -4.96 36.97
CA GLU A 18 -26.56 -6.34 37.12
C GLU A 18 -25.45 -7.34 37.46
N PHE A 19 -24.26 -7.20 36.84
CA PHE A 19 -23.15 -8.15 36.99
C PHE A 19 -22.09 -7.73 38.01
N GLY A 20 -22.09 -6.46 38.46
CA GLY A 20 -21.06 -5.91 39.33
C GLY A 20 -19.67 -5.81 38.69
N ARG A 21 -19.57 -5.98 37.37
CA ARG A 21 -18.33 -5.89 36.58
C ARG A 21 -18.60 -5.32 35.19
N GLU A 22 -17.55 -4.94 34.48
CA GLU A 22 -17.70 -4.54 33.07
C GLU A 22 -18.18 -5.71 32.20
N PRO A 23 -19.21 -5.49 31.35
CA PRO A 23 -19.74 -6.51 30.45
C PRO A 23 -18.85 -6.72 29.22
N THR A 24 -18.82 -7.95 28.72
CA THR A 24 -18.10 -8.29 27.48
C THR A 24 -18.87 -7.79 26.25
N SER A 25 -18.18 -7.70 25.10
CA SER A 25 -18.84 -7.31 23.84
C SER A 25 -19.91 -8.31 23.40
N GLU A 26 -19.78 -9.58 23.79
CA GLU A 26 -20.76 -10.65 23.50
C GLU A 26 -22.03 -10.50 24.36
N GLU A 27 -21.87 -10.17 25.64
CA GLU A 27 -22.99 -9.92 26.57
C GLU A 27 -23.82 -8.71 26.12
N ILE A 28 -23.15 -7.61 25.73
CA ILE A 28 -23.80 -6.41 25.17
C ILE A 28 -24.52 -6.75 23.86
N ALA A 29 -23.87 -7.50 22.96
CA ALA A 29 -24.43 -7.89 21.67
C ALA A 29 -25.73 -8.70 21.84
N THR A 30 -25.72 -9.65 22.78
CA THR A 30 -26.86 -10.49 23.12
C THR A 30 -28.02 -9.64 23.64
N ARG A 31 -27.77 -8.76 24.60
CA ARG A 31 -28.82 -7.87 25.17
C ARG A 31 -29.39 -6.92 24.11
N MET A 32 -28.53 -6.39 23.22
CA MET A 32 -28.94 -5.46 22.16
C MET A 32 -29.54 -6.14 20.93
N HIS A 33 -29.51 -7.48 20.85
CA HIS A 33 -29.95 -8.27 19.68
C HIS A 33 -29.23 -7.84 18.39
N VAL A 34 -27.92 -7.63 18.47
CA VAL A 34 -27.07 -7.25 17.33
C VAL A 34 -25.83 -8.17 17.25
N PRO A 35 -25.17 -8.29 16.08
CA PRO A 35 -23.91 -9.02 15.98
C PRO A 35 -22.80 -8.41 16.84
N VAL A 36 -21.93 -9.24 17.40
CA VAL A 36 -20.77 -8.82 18.21
C VAL A 36 -19.87 -7.84 17.46
N ASP A 37 -19.69 -8.04 16.15
CA ASP A 37 -18.91 -7.14 15.30
C ASP A 37 -19.49 -5.74 15.23
N ALA A 38 -20.81 -5.59 15.29
CA ALA A 38 -21.45 -4.28 15.32
C ALA A 38 -21.12 -3.54 16.63
N VAL A 39 -21.15 -4.23 17.77
CA VAL A 39 -20.77 -3.68 19.09
C VAL A 39 -19.31 -3.26 19.11
N ARG A 40 -18.41 -4.09 18.55
CA ARG A 40 -16.98 -3.79 18.45
C ARG A 40 -16.71 -2.57 17.55
N LYS A 41 -17.40 -2.47 16.40
CA LYS A 41 -17.28 -1.31 15.48
C LYS A 41 -17.79 -0.03 16.14
N ILE A 42 -18.96 -0.08 16.78
CA ILE A 42 -19.51 1.09 17.48
C ILE A 42 -18.58 1.52 18.61
N ARG A 43 -18.01 0.58 19.37
CA ARG A 43 -17.04 0.88 20.42
C ARG A 43 -15.80 1.60 19.87
N LYS A 44 -15.26 1.16 18.73
CA LYS A 44 -14.13 1.83 18.06
C LYS A 44 -14.47 3.25 17.63
N ILE A 45 -15.66 3.45 17.04
CA ILE A 45 -16.10 4.78 16.55
C ILE A 45 -16.39 5.73 17.71
N ALA A 46 -16.87 5.23 18.84
CA ALA A 46 -17.19 6.01 20.01
C ALA A 46 -15.96 6.48 20.81
N GLN A 47 -14.76 6.01 20.49
CA GLN A 47 -13.53 6.49 21.11
C GLN A 47 -13.31 7.96 20.73
N GLN A 48 -13.13 8.82 21.73
CA GLN A 48 -12.77 10.20 21.49
C GLN A 48 -11.31 10.28 21.02
N PRO A 49 -11.00 11.11 20.01
CA PRO A 49 -9.62 11.33 19.60
C PRO A 49 -8.84 11.96 20.75
N ILE A 50 -7.60 11.52 20.91
CA ILE A 50 -6.66 12.08 21.89
C ILE A 50 -5.89 13.21 21.21
N SER A 51 -5.57 14.26 21.96
CA SER A 51 -4.74 15.35 21.44
C SER A 51 -3.32 14.85 21.17
N PHE A 52 -2.72 15.27 20.06
CA PHE A 52 -1.29 15.01 19.83
C PHE A 52 -0.38 15.78 20.80
N GLU A 53 -0.88 16.87 21.38
CA GLU A 53 -0.18 17.65 22.40
C GLU A 53 -0.22 16.99 23.79
N THR A 54 -0.90 15.85 23.95
CA THR A 54 -0.94 15.15 25.23
C THR A 54 0.48 14.71 25.61
N PRO A 55 1.03 15.18 26.75
CA PRO A 55 2.37 14.82 27.18
C PRO A 55 2.42 13.35 27.57
N ILE A 56 3.56 12.72 27.28
CA ILE A 56 3.87 11.32 27.57
C ILE A 56 5.05 11.28 28.54
N GLY A 57 4.99 10.38 29.51
CA GLY A 57 6.04 10.24 30.54
C GLY A 57 5.96 11.28 31.65
N GLU A 58 6.86 11.15 32.64
CA GLU A 58 6.87 12.01 33.83
C GLU A 58 7.52 13.38 33.58
N GLU A 59 8.45 13.45 32.63
CA GLU A 59 9.25 14.64 32.34
C GLU A 59 8.51 15.69 31.49
N GLN A 60 7.31 15.35 30.97
CA GLN A 60 6.42 16.23 30.18
C GLN A 60 7.04 16.89 28.93
N GLU A 61 8.28 16.57 28.57
CA GLU A 61 8.95 17.11 27.37
C GLU A 61 8.56 16.39 26.07
N THR A 62 8.08 15.14 26.16
CA THR A 62 7.68 14.36 24.99
C THR A 62 6.18 14.40 24.79
N HIS A 63 5.72 14.79 23.61
CA HIS A 63 4.30 14.78 23.26
C HIS A 63 3.96 13.56 22.41
N LEU A 64 2.67 13.21 22.35
CA LEU A 64 2.19 12.12 21.50
C LEU A 64 2.54 12.35 20.02
N SER A 65 2.56 13.60 19.55
CA SER A 65 3.00 13.99 18.20
C SER A 65 4.38 13.46 17.85
N ASP A 66 5.30 13.49 18.81
CA ASP A 66 6.72 13.24 18.56
C ASP A 66 7.02 11.76 18.33
N LEU A 67 6.09 10.89 18.72
CA LEU A 67 6.16 9.43 18.56
C LEU A 67 5.40 8.92 17.34
N VAL A 68 4.67 9.78 16.63
CA VAL A 68 3.91 9.36 15.46
C VAL A 68 4.83 9.35 14.25
N GLU A 69 5.24 8.16 13.85
CA GLU A 69 5.96 7.93 12.60
C GLU A 69 5.07 8.26 11.39
N ASP A 70 5.60 9.06 10.46
CA ASP A 70 5.00 9.24 9.15
C ASP A 70 5.37 8.06 8.23
N LYS A 71 4.45 7.11 8.14
CA LYS A 71 4.57 5.93 7.27
C LYS A 71 4.40 6.24 5.78
N GLY A 72 4.06 7.48 5.43
CA GLY A 72 3.95 7.95 4.05
C GLY A 72 5.28 8.44 3.48
N LEU A 73 6.27 8.74 4.33
CA LEU A 73 7.59 9.18 3.88
C LEU A 73 8.41 8.00 3.35
N VAL A 74 8.85 8.12 2.10
CA VAL A 74 9.80 7.18 1.51
C VAL A 74 11.15 7.40 2.19
N SER A 75 11.75 6.32 2.73
CA SER A 75 13.08 6.40 3.33
C SER A 75 14.11 6.92 2.32
N PRO A 76 15.06 7.80 2.71
CA PRO A 76 16.15 8.23 1.84
C PRO A 76 16.94 7.07 1.23
N SER A 77 17.10 5.96 1.97
CA SER A 77 17.73 4.73 1.46
C SER A 77 16.94 4.16 0.28
N ASP A 78 15.62 4.09 0.43
CA ASP A 78 14.73 3.48 -0.56
C ASP A 78 14.60 4.39 -1.79
N ALA A 79 14.59 5.71 -1.58
CA ALA A 79 14.67 6.68 -2.66
C ALA A 79 15.97 6.51 -3.47
N ALA A 80 17.12 6.34 -2.81
CA ALA A 80 18.40 6.10 -3.48
C ALA A 80 18.43 4.76 -4.24
N ILE A 81 17.88 3.69 -3.65
CA ILE A 81 17.75 2.39 -4.30
C ILE A 81 16.88 2.49 -5.56
N ASN A 82 15.73 3.17 -5.46
CA ASN A 82 14.82 3.37 -6.59
C ASN A 82 15.46 4.19 -7.71
N LEU A 83 16.22 5.23 -7.37
CA LEU A 83 16.95 6.01 -8.36
C LEU A 83 17.99 5.16 -9.10
N ASN A 84 18.81 4.41 -8.34
CA ASN A 84 19.80 3.50 -8.92
C ASN A 84 19.14 2.42 -9.80
N LEU A 85 17.98 1.86 -9.37
CA LEU A 85 17.22 0.90 -10.17
C LEU A 85 16.78 1.51 -11.51
N LYS A 86 16.26 2.74 -11.50
CA LYS A 86 15.87 3.45 -12.73
C LYS A 86 17.05 3.66 -13.68
N GLU A 87 18.21 4.05 -13.16
CA GLU A 87 19.43 4.24 -13.96
C GLU A 87 19.93 2.94 -14.58
N GLN A 88 20.00 1.86 -13.80
CA GLN A 88 20.39 0.54 -14.30
C GLN A 88 19.40 0.03 -15.35
N MET A 89 18.10 0.25 -15.12
CA MET A 89 17.05 -0.12 -16.08
C MET A 89 17.21 0.64 -17.40
N ALA A 90 17.43 1.95 -17.36
CA ALA A 90 17.70 2.75 -18.55
C ALA A 90 18.94 2.24 -19.31
N HIS A 91 20.02 1.90 -18.60
CA HIS A 91 21.24 1.39 -19.23
C HIS A 91 21.01 0.03 -19.92
N VAL A 92 20.28 -0.90 -19.29
CA VAL A 92 20.01 -2.20 -19.91
C VAL A 92 19.03 -2.06 -21.07
N LEU A 93 18.03 -1.18 -20.99
CA LEU A 93 17.10 -0.95 -22.09
C LEU A 93 17.79 -0.42 -23.35
N ARG A 94 18.82 0.43 -23.20
CA ARG A 94 19.67 0.89 -24.32
C ARG A 94 20.42 -0.24 -25.06
N THR A 95 20.51 -1.44 -24.47
CA THR A 95 21.11 -2.62 -25.13
C THR A 95 20.15 -3.38 -26.05
N LEU A 96 18.87 -2.98 -26.06
CA LEU A 96 17.89 -3.44 -27.03
C LEU A 96 17.99 -2.61 -28.32
N THR A 97 17.30 -3.05 -29.35
CA THR A 97 17.16 -2.18 -30.53
C THR A 97 16.29 -0.96 -30.19
N PRO A 98 16.49 0.22 -30.83
CA PRO A 98 15.71 1.42 -30.51
C PRO A 98 14.19 1.22 -30.58
N ARG A 99 13.74 0.33 -31.48
CA ARG A 99 12.33 -0.05 -31.60
C ARG A 99 11.84 -0.91 -30.44
N GLU A 100 12.65 -1.89 -30.00
CA GLU A 100 12.34 -2.73 -28.83
C GLU A 100 12.35 -1.91 -27.54
N GLU A 101 13.32 -1.02 -27.35
CA GLU A 101 13.40 -0.12 -26.20
C GLU A 101 12.14 0.74 -26.08
N ARG A 102 11.74 1.41 -27.17
CA ARG A 102 10.57 2.31 -27.15
C ARG A 102 9.25 1.58 -26.94
N ILE A 103 9.11 0.37 -27.49
CA ILE A 103 7.93 -0.48 -27.24
C ILE A 103 7.86 -0.91 -25.76
N ILE A 104 8.99 -1.31 -25.17
CA ILE A 104 9.05 -1.73 -23.76
C ILE A 104 8.78 -0.54 -22.82
N LYS A 105 9.39 0.62 -23.08
CA LYS A 105 9.15 1.83 -22.28
C LYS A 105 7.68 2.24 -22.27
N MET A 106 7.05 2.25 -23.45
CA MET A 106 5.64 2.58 -23.58
C MET A 106 4.72 1.53 -22.94
N ARG A 107 5.01 0.22 -23.11
CA ARG A 107 4.19 -0.84 -22.51
C ARG A 107 4.14 -0.77 -20.99
N PHE A 108 5.28 -0.50 -20.34
CA PHE A 108 5.40 -0.50 -18.89
C PHE A 108 5.41 0.91 -18.26
N GLY A 109 5.04 1.96 -19.02
CA GLY A 109 4.97 3.33 -18.51
C GLY A 109 6.28 3.87 -17.95
N LEU A 110 7.42 3.46 -18.53
CA LEU A 110 8.75 3.82 -18.00
C LEU A 110 9.16 5.27 -18.31
N ASP A 111 8.49 5.92 -19.29
CA ASP A 111 8.74 7.31 -19.68
C ASP A 111 7.67 8.27 -19.13
N ASP A 112 6.40 7.90 -19.17
CA ASP A 112 5.23 8.75 -18.88
C ASP A 112 4.42 8.28 -17.65
N GLY A 113 4.84 7.20 -16.99
CA GLY A 113 4.19 6.65 -15.81
C GLY A 113 2.87 5.91 -16.09
N SER A 114 2.48 5.76 -17.36
CA SER A 114 1.21 5.14 -17.75
C SER A 114 1.47 3.87 -18.55
N GLU A 115 0.94 2.74 -18.09
CA GLU A 115 1.02 1.49 -18.84
C GLU A 115 0.08 1.51 -20.06
N HIS A 116 0.59 1.04 -21.19
CA HIS A 116 -0.18 0.97 -22.43
C HIS A 116 -0.54 -0.45 -22.83
N THR A 117 -1.72 -0.63 -23.40
CA THR A 117 -2.16 -1.94 -23.91
C THR A 117 -1.41 -2.34 -25.19
N LEU A 118 -1.37 -3.64 -25.52
CA LEU A 118 -0.77 -4.11 -26.78
C LEU A 118 -1.41 -3.44 -28.01
N GLU A 119 -2.70 -3.10 -27.92
CA GLU A 119 -3.47 -2.47 -28.99
C GLU A 119 -3.09 -1.00 -29.13
N GLU A 120 -3.00 -0.24 -28.04
CA GLU A 120 -2.54 1.16 -28.04
C GLU A 120 -1.12 1.29 -28.59
N VAL A 121 -0.20 0.43 -28.13
CA VAL A 121 1.17 0.42 -28.64
C VAL A 121 1.18 -0.02 -30.12
N GLY A 122 0.32 -0.95 -30.51
CA GLY A 122 0.15 -1.34 -31.91
C GLY A 122 -0.26 -0.16 -32.80
N GLN A 123 -1.21 0.66 -32.34
CA GLN A 123 -1.66 1.85 -33.04
C GLN A 123 -0.52 2.86 -33.22
N VAL A 124 0.22 3.18 -32.16
CA VAL A 124 1.34 4.16 -32.21
C VAL A 124 2.46 3.70 -33.14
N PHE A 125 2.77 2.41 -33.17
CA PHE A 125 3.83 1.86 -34.03
C PHE A 125 3.34 1.40 -35.41
N SER A 126 2.05 1.60 -35.72
CA SER A 126 1.41 1.14 -36.97
C SER A 126 1.64 -0.36 -37.23
N VAL A 127 1.43 -1.19 -36.21
CA VAL A 127 1.60 -2.65 -36.29
C VAL A 127 0.45 -3.37 -35.59
N THR A 128 0.23 -4.64 -35.97
CA THR A 128 -0.78 -5.47 -35.32
C THR A 128 -0.43 -5.74 -33.86
N ARG A 129 -1.47 -5.91 -33.04
CA ARG A 129 -1.37 -6.34 -31.63
C ARG A 129 -0.45 -7.55 -31.46
N GLU A 130 -0.62 -8.57 -32.30
CA GLU A 130 0.17 -9.80 -32.22
C GLU A 130 1.65 -9.54 -32.53
N ARG A 131 1.94 -8.59 -33.41
CA ARG A 131 3.32 -8.21 -33.70
C ARG A 131 3.98 -7.49 -32.53
N ILE A 132 3.27 -6.63 -31.80
CA ILE A 132 3.78 -6.02 -30.55
C ILE A 132 4.06 -7.12 -29.52
N ARG A 133 3.15 -8.08 -29.35
CA ARG A 133 3.34 -9.23 -28.43
C ARG A 133 4.60 -10.02 -28.75
N GLN A 134 4.87 -10.29 -30.03
CA GLN A 134 6.08 -10.98 -30.47
C GLN A 134 7.36 -10.17 -30.17
N ILE A 135 7.34 -8.86 -30.42
CA ILE A 135 8.48 -7.98 -30.15
C ILE A 135 8.75 -7.92 -28.64
N GLU A 136 7.71 -7.79 -27.83
CA GLU A 136 7.79 -7.79 -26.36
C GLU A 136 8.40 -9.10 -25.85
N ALA A 137 7.86 -10.25 -26.27
CA ALA A 137 8.38 -11.55 -25.88
C ALA A 137 9.86 -11.73 -26.25
N LYS A 138 10.26 -11.25 -27.44
CA LYS A 138 11.65 -11.28 -27.90
C LYS A 138 12.55 -10.37 -27.08
N ALA A 139 12.09 -9.15 -26.75
CA ALA A 139 12.83 -8.19 -25.93
C ALA A 139 13.02 -8.71 -24.50
N LEU A 140 11.95 -9.21 -23.86
CA LEU A 140 12.01 -9.83 -22.53
C LEU A 140 12.94 -11.04 -22.52
N ARG A 141 12.94 -11.87 -23.58
CA ARG A 141 13.89 -12.98 -23.70
C ARG A 141 15.34 -12.51 -23.73
N LYS A 142 15.65 -11.39 -24.40
CA LYS A 142 16.99 -10.79 -24.41
C LYS A 142 17.37 -10.24 -23.03
N LEU A 143 16.44 -9.57 -22.36
CA LEU A 143 16.66 -8.99 -21.03
C LEU A 143 16.88 -10.06 -19.94
N ARG A 144 16.25 -11.23 -20.09
CA ARG A 144 16.43 -12.37 -19.17
C ARG A 144 17.80 -13.04 -19.24
N HIS A 145 18.60 -12.77 -20.28
CA HIS A 145 19.93 -13.38 -20.41
C HIS A 145 20.83 -12.99 -19.22
N PRO A 146 21.58 -13.93 -18.60
CA PRO A 146 22.36 -13.67 -17.38
C PRO A 146 23.29 -12.45 -17.44
N SER A 147 23.89 -12.18 -18.60
CA SER A 147 24.74 -11.01 -18.82
C SER A 147 24.04 -9.67 -18.60
N ARG A 148 22.71 -9.62 -18.74
CA ARG A 148 21.88 -8.43 -18.54
C ARG A 148 21.11 -8.51 -17.22
N SER A 149 20.51 -9.66 -16.92
CA SER A 149 19.71 -9.87 -15.70
C SER A 149 20.54 -9.92 -14.41
N GLY A 150 21.83 -10.24 -14.49
CA GLY A 150 22.74 -10.25 -13.33
C GLY A 150 22.83 -8.90 -12.62
N ARG A 151 22.68 -7.78 -13.35
CA ARG A 151 22.67 -6.42 -12.77
C ARG A 151 21.43 -6.13 -11.94
N PHE A 152 20.31 -6.81 -12.24
CA PHE A 152 19.07 -6.63 -11.50
C PHE A 152 18.96 -7.54 -10.28
N ARG A 153 19.76 -8.61 -10.19
CA ARG A 153 19.69 -9.60 -9.10
C ARG A 153 19.84 -8.96 -7.72
N ILE A 154 20.71 -7.96 -7.61
CA ILE A 154 20.97 -7.19 -6.37
C ILE A 154 19.70 -6.47 -5.87
N PHE A 155 18.81 -6.06 -6.77
CA PHE A 155 17.55 -5.42 -6.40
C PHE A 155 16.44 -6.42 -5.99
N PHE A 156 16.60 -7.70 -6.32
CA PHE A 156 15.65 -8.76 -5.94
C PHE A 156 16.04 -9.47 -4.63
N GLU A 157 17.32 -9.43 -4.24
CA GLU A 157 17.85 -10.07 -3.02
C GLU A 157 17.45 -9.33 -1.73
N GLY A 158 16.83 -8.14 -1.83
CA GLY A 158 16.30 -7.37 -0.68
C GLY A 158 14.81 -7.57 -0.37
N THR A 159 14.08 -8.33 -1.19
CA THR A 159 12.68 -8.70 -0.91
C THR A 159 12.65 -9.99 -0.10
N VAL A 160 12.63 -9.86 1.23
CA VAL A 160 12.31 -10.93 2.20
C VAL A 160 10.80 -11.03 2.38
#